data_AF-A0A832T731-F1
#
_entry.id   AF-A0A832T731-F1
#
_cell.length_a   1.000
_cell.length_b   1.000
_cell.length_c   1.000
_cell.angle_alpha   90.00
_cell.angle_beta   90.00
_cell.angle_gamma   90.00
#
_symmetry.space_group_name_H-M   'P 1'
#
loop_
_entity.id
_entity.type
_entity.pdbx_description
1 polymer ?
#
loop_
_entity_poly.entity_id
_entity_poly.type
_entity_poly.pdbx_seq_one_letter_code
_entity_poly.pdbx_strand_id
1 'polypeptide(L)' 'MNESEFWRFVAQERAKLREEEGVRSVLEFLEKELEEARAWKEHYFRNQELDEYWYWDGYVGGLLTAIGLLKKFLEGRG' A
#
# COMPACT_ATOMS: atom_id res chain seq x y z
N MET A 1 17.64 -7.25 -32.95
CA MET A 1 16.73 -6.22 -32.42
C MET A 1 16.89 -4.98 -33.28
N ASN A 2 15.85 -4.58 -34.00
CA ASN A 2 15.86 -3.35 -34.79
C ASN A 2 15.49 -2.13 -33.90
N GLU A 3 15.69 -0.93 -34.42
CA GLU A 3 15.45 0.32 -33.68
C GLU A 3 14.02 0.44 -33.14
N SER A 4 13.01 -0.02 -33.89
CA SER A 4 11.61 -0.01 -33.43
C SER A 4 11.35 -0.99 -32.28
N GLU A 5 12.03 -2.15 -32.26
CA GLU A 5 11.90 -3.13 -31.18
C GLU A 5 12.55 -2.62 -29.89
N PHE A 6 13.69 -1.93 -30.01
CA PHE A 6 14.37 -1.29 -28.89
C PHE A 6 13.49 -0.21 -28.23
N TRP A 7 12.91 0.71 -29.01
CA TRP A 7 12.05 1.75 -28.46
C TRP A 7 10.75 1.22 -27.84
N ARG A 8 10.19 0.12 -28.37
CA ARG A 8 9.04 -0.56 -27.74
C ARG A 8 9.41 -1.15 -26.38
N PHE A 9 10.56 -1.82 -26.28
CA PHE A 9 11.07 -2.35 -25.02
C PHE A 9 11.27 -1.22 -23.99
N VAL A 10 11.94 -0.13 -24.37
CA VAL A 10 12.16 1.02 -23.47
C VAL A 10 10.84 1.65 -23.01
N ALA A 11 9.84 1.76 -23.88
CA ALA A 11 8.51 2.27 -23.53
C ALA A 11 7.78 1.35 -22.54
N GLN A 12 7.88 0.03 -22.72
CA GLN A 12 7.30 -0.96 -21.80
C GLN A 12 7.99 -0.93 -20.43
N GLU A 13 9.32 -0.89 -20.39
CA GLU A 13 10.08 -0.81 -19.13
C GLU A 13 9.79 0.50 -18.39
N ARG A 14 9.69 1.64 -19.12
CA ARG A 14 9.26 2.92 -18.52
C ARG A 14 7.82 2.91 -17.99
N ALA A 15 6.93 2.14 -18.58
CA ALA A 15 5.56 2.01 -18.10
C ALA A 15 5.51 1.17 -16.81
N LYS A 16 6.26 0.06 -16.76
CA LYS A 16 6.41 -0.75 -15.55
C LYS A 16 7.02 0.03 -14.40
N LEU A 17 8.09 0.79 -14.65
CA LEU A 17 8.74 1.62 -13.62
C LEU A 17 7.80 2.69 -13.05
N ARG A 18 6.98 3.34 -13.88
CA ARG A 18 5.97 4.30 -13.41
C ARG A 18 4.84 3.64 -12.61
N GLU A 19 4.44 2.44 -13.00
CA GLU A 19 3.46 1.66 -12.26
C GLU A 19 4.02 1.22 -10.91
N GLU A 20 5.28 0.77 -10.85
CA GLU A 20 5.98 0.41 -9.62
C GLU A 20 6.20 1.61 -8.70
N GLU A 21 6.59 2.77 -9.23
CA GLU A 21 6.66 4.02 -8.47
C GLU A 21 5.30 4.43 -7.91
N GLY A 22 4.23 4.30 -8.72
CA GLY A 22 2.86 4.56 -8.29
C GLY A 22 2.43 3.62 -7.17
N VAL A 23 2.67 2.31 -7.30
CA VAL A 23 2.36 1.31 -6.27
C VAL A 23 3.18 1.55 -5.00
N ARG A 24 4.45 1.95 -5.14
CA ARG A 24 5.31 2.27 -3.98
C ARG A 24 4.78 3.48 -3.21
N SER A 25 4.31 4.52 -3.91
CA SER A 25 3.70 5.70 -3.27
C SER A 25 2.41 5.35 -2.51
N VAL A 26 1.59 4.43 -3.03
CA VAL A 26 0.39 3.93 -2.35
C VAL A 26 0.77 3.11 -1.12
N LEU A 27 1.83 2.29 -1.21
CA LEU A 27 2.31 1.51 -0.08
C LEU A 27 2.81 2.40 1.07
N GLU A 28 3.61 3.42 0.76
CA GLU A 28 4.08 4.41 1.75
C GLU A 28 2.91 5.16 2.41
N PHE A 29 1.91 5.55 1.61
CA PHE A 29 0.69 6.16 2.13
C PHE A 29 -0.05 5.24 3.11
N LEU A 30 -0.26 3.97 2.73
CA LEU A 30 -0.97 3.01 3.59
C LEU A 30 -0.19 2.67 4.86
N GLU A 31 1.14 2.62 4.81
CA GLU A 31 1.98 2.39 5.99
C GLU A 31 1.89 3.57 6.97
N LYS A 32 1.85 4.81 6.46
CA LYS A 32 1.61 6.00 7.29
C LYS A 32 0.20 5.99 7.91
N GLU A 33 -0.82 5.71 7.09
CA GLU A 33 -2.22 5.61 7.54
C GLU A 33 -2.38 4.54 8.63
N LEU A 34 -1.66 3.42 8.53
CA LEU A 34 -1.67 2.36 9.54
C LEU A 34 -1.09 2.82 10.88
N GLU A 35 -0.05 3.64 10.87
CA GLU A 35 0.53 4.21 12.08
C GLU A 35 -0.48 5.14 12.80
N GLU A 36 -1.11 6.03 12.04
CA GLU A 36 -2.15 6.93 12.56
C GLU A 36 -3.36 6.14 13.10
N ALA A 37 -3.82 5.12 12.36
CA ALA A 37 -4.93 4.26 12.78
C ALA A 37 -4.63 3.51 14.08
N ARG A 38 -3.39 3.04 14.28
CA ARG A 38 -2.96 2.42 15.55
C ARG A 38 -2.99 3.40 16.72
N ALA A 39 -2.56 4.65 16.49
CA ALA A 39 -2.60 5.69 17.51
C ALA A 39 -4.04 6.01 17.93
N TRP A 40 -4.96 6.12 16.96
CA TRP A 40 -6.39 6.32 17.24
C TRP A 40 -7.01 5.13 17.97
N LYS A 41 -6.75 3.90 17.51
CA LYS A 41 -7.23 2.70 18.21
C LYS A 41 -6.81 2.69 19.69
N GLU A 42 -5.54 2.98 19.95
CA GLU A 42 -4.99 3.05 21.31
C GLU A 42 -5.59 4.20 22.13
N HIS A 43 -5.88 5.34 21.50
CA HIS A 43 -6.57 6.47 22.14
C HIS A 43 -7.97 6.05 22.62
N TYR A 44 -8.79 5.49 21.75
CA TYR A 44 -10.16 5.08 22.08
C TYR A 44 -10.20 3.91 23.08
N PHE A 45 -9.23 2.99 23.00
CA PHE A 45 -9.08 1.95 24.02
C PHE A 45 -8.84 2.55 25.41
N ARG A 46 -7.91 3.51 25.52
CA ARG A 46 -7.59 4.18 26.79
C ARG A 46 -8.75 4.98 27.36
N ASN A 47 -9.60 5.56 26.50
CA ASN A 47 -10.77 6.33 26.91
C ASN A 47 -12.02 5.47 27.17
N GLN A 48 -11.94 4.14 26.97
CA GLN A 48 -13.08 3.21 27.06
C GLN A 48 -14.21 3.49 26.06
N GLU A 49 -13.88 4.11 24.93
CA GLU A 49 -14.79 4.37 23.82
C GLU A 49 -14.81 3.16 22.87
N LEU A 50 -15.50 2.10 23.30
CA LEU A 50 -15.38 0.78 22.67
C LEU A 50 -15.93 0.71 21.24
N ASP A 51 -16.97 1.47 20.92
CA ASP A 51 -17.53 1.49 19.55
C ASP A 51 -16.51 2.03 18.53
N GLU A 52 -15.86 3.13 18.87
CA GLU A 52 -14.77 3.71 18.08
C GLU A 52 -13.57 2.77 18.04
N TYR A 53 -13.21 2.17 19.17
CA TYR A 53 -12.14 1.17 19.21
C TYR A 53 -12.35 0.04 18.19
N TRP A 54 -13.54 -0.55 18.13
CA TRP A 54 -13.83 -1.65 17.21
C TRP A 54 -13.82 -1.22 15.74
N TYR A 55 -14.30 0.01 15.45
CA TYR A 55 -14.15 0.59 14.12
C TYR A 55 -12.67 0.67 13.71
N TRP A 56 -11.83 1.26 14.56
CA TRP A 56 -10.40 1.43 14.29
C TRP A 56 -9.65 0.09 14.25
N ASP A 57 -10.05 -0.91 15.04
CA ASP A 57 -9.48 -2.25 14.99
C ASP A 57 -9.76 -2.94 13.63
N GLY A 58 -11.00 -2.84 13.14
CA GLY A 58 -11.37 -3.30 11.81
C GLY A 58 -10.60 -2.56 10.71
N TYR A 59 -10.47 -1.23 10.83
CA TYR A 59 -9.72 -0.41 9.87
C TYR A 59 -8.24 -0.80 9.80
N VAL A 60 -7.59 -1.03 10.96
CA VAL A 60 -6.21 -1.54 11.04
C VAL A 60 -6.08 -2.90 10.33
N GLY A 61 -7.03 -3.81 10.53
CA GLY A 61 -7.06 -5.10 9.82
C GLY A 61 -7.18 -4.96 8.31
N GLY A 62 -8.02 -4.02 7.84
CA GLY A 62 -8.17 -3.69 6.43
C GLY A 62 -6.88 -3.13 5.81
N LEU A 63 -6.22 -2.19 6.48
CA LEU A 63 -4.95 -1.62 6.04
C LEU A 63 -3.84 -2.67 5.93
N LEU A 64 -3.70 -3.53 6.95
CA LEU A 64 -2.72 -4.63 6.92
C LEU A 64 -2.97 -5.59 5.75
N THR A 65 -4.24 -5.87 5.45
CA THR A 65 -4.61 -6.71 4.31
C THR A 65 -4.22 -6.04 2.98
N ALA A 66 -4.56 -4.77 2.80
CA ALA A 66 -4.22 -4.01 1.59
C ALA A 66 -2.71 -3.93 1.37
N ILE A 67 -1.95 -3.60 2.41
CA ILE A 67 -0.48 -3.59 2.41
C ILE A 67 0.07 -4.96 2.01
N GLY A 68 -0.43 -6.03 2.63
CA GLY A 68 0.00 -7.40 2.32
C GLY A 68 -0.27 -7.81 0.87
N LEU A 69 -1.43 -7.43 0.31
CA LEU A 69 -1.76 -7.68 -1.10
C LEU A 69 -0.86 -6.89 -2.05
N LEU A 70 -0.59 -5.62 -1.77
CA LEU A 70 0.30 -4.78 -2.57
C LEU A 70 1.75 -5.29 -2.54
N LYS A 71 2.25 -5.69 -1.37
CA LYS A 71 3.59 -6.30 -1.25
C LYS A 71 3.71 -7.58 -2.07
N LYS A 72 2.72 -8.48 -2.00
CA LYS A 72 2.67 -9.69 -2.84
C LYS A 72 2.64 -9.38 -4.33
N PHE A 73 1.92 -8.33 -4.73
CA PHE A 73 1.86 -7.90 -6.13
C PHE A 73 3.20 -7.36 -6.64
N LEU A 74 3.94 -6.61 -5.81
CA LEU A 74 5.29 -6.14 -6.11
C LEU A 74 6.29 -7.30 -6.18
N GLU A 75 6.24 -8.22 -5.22
CA GLU A 75 7.14 -9.39 -5.15
C GLU A 75 6.91 -10.39 -6.30
N GLY A 76 5.66 -10.60 -6.71
CA GLY A 76 5.30 -11.51 -7.81
C GLY A 76 5.64 -11.01 -9.22
N ARG A 77 6.14 -9.77 -9.34
CA ARG A 77 6.65 -9.20 -10.60
C ARG A 77 8.18 -9.29 -10.75
N GLY A 78 8.88 -9.73 -9.69
CA GLY A 78 10.35 -9.91 -9.66
C GLY A 78 10.83 -11.23 -10.25
#